data_AF-M2PYM4-F1
#
_entry.id   AF-M2PYM4-F1
#
_cell.length_a   1.000
_cell.length_b   1.000
_cell.length_c   1.000
_cell.angle_alpha   90.00
_cell.angle_beta   90.00
_cell.angle_gamma   90.00
#
_symmetry.space_group_name_H-M   'P 1'
#
loop_
_entity.id
_entity.type
_entity.pdbx_description
1 polymer ?
#
loop_
_entity_poly.entity_id
_entity_poly.type
_entity_poly.pdbx_seq_one_letter_code
_entity_poly.pdbx_strand_id
1 'polypeptide(L)'
;MAETAGQRVAELRMRGGVARVHWPSGEPATAPLVLWFAPDGAGAERVAGRGAVVIAAGLPAFPAWRALLEWAAAHARSLGADPGPVLVAGEGPGAELAARVAKYAKEQGWPPVREVDGGAGGIAAHLGQTKRIVEE
;
A
#
# COMPACT_ATOMS: atom_id res chain seq x y z
N MET A 1 -2.58 -14.52 28.41
CA MET A 1 -1.27 -13.98 27.99
C MET A 1 -1.51 -13.40 26.61
N ALA A 2 -1.55 -12.08 26.48
CA ALA A 2 -1.76 -11.46 25.17
C ALA A 2 -0.52 -11.71 24.33
N GLU A 3 -0.64 -12.55 23.31
CA GLU A 3 0.35 -12.62 22.25
C GLU A 3 0.49 -11.20 21.70
N THR A 4 1.64 -10.56 21.92
CA THR A 4 1.98 -9.32 21.24
C THR A 4 1.98 -9.69 19.76
N ALA A 5 0.90 -9.40 19.05
CA ALA A 5 0.75 -9.73 17.64
C ALA A 5 1.81 -8.94 16.86
N GLY A 6 2.98 -9.55 16.74
CA GLY A 6 4.10 -9.02 15.99
C GLY A 6 3.61 -8.70 14.59
N GLN A 7 3.99 -7.52 14.11
CA GLN A 7 3.66 -7.08 12.77
C GLN A 7 4.15 -8.14 11.77
N ARG A 8 3.22 -8.74 11.03
CA ARG A 8 3.55 -9.78 10.05
C ARG A 8 4.17 -9.12 8.82
N VAL A 9 5.32 -9.62 8.40
CA VAL A 9 6.02 -9.14 7.20
C VAL A 9 6.40 -10.35 6.34
N ALA A 10 6.15 -10.27 5.03
CA ALA A 10 6.56 -11.28 4.07
C ALA A 10 7.26 -10.64 2.87
N GLU A 11 8.20 -11.36 2.27
CA GLU A 11 8.87 -10.93 1.05
C GLU A 11 8.21 -11.56 -0.18
N LEU A 12 7.88 -10.71 -1.15
CA LEU A 12 7.40 -11.09 -2.46
C LEU A 12 8.53 -10.93 -3.48
N ARG A 13 9.00 -12.04 -4.04
CA ARG A 13 9.97 -12.02 -5.15
C ARG A 13 9.23 -11.80 -6.47
N MET A 14 9.54 -10.70 -7.12
CA MET A 14 9.02 -10.35 -8.44
C MET A 14 10.12 -10.46 -9.49
N ARG A 15 9.74 -10.55 -10.77
CA ARG A 15 10.71 -10.59 -11.88
C ARG A 15 11.63 -9.36 -11.93
N GLY A 16 11.18 -8.22 -11.40
CA GLY A 16 11.91 -6.95 -11.42
C GLY A 16 12.48 -6.49 -10.08
N GLY A 17 12.41 -7.31 -9.02
CA GLY A 17 12.91 -6.94 -7.69
C GLY A 17 12.17 -7.63 -6.54
N VAL A 18 12.43 -7.17 -5.32
CA VAL A 18 11.76 -7.67 -4.10
C VAL A 18 10.81 -6.60 -3.59
N ALA A 19 9.59 -7.01 -3.27
CA ALA A 19 8.63 -6.22 -2.52
C ALA A 19 8.41 -6.84 -1.14
N ARG A 20 8.03 -6.05 -0.15
CA ARG A 20 7.70 -6.49 1.21
C ARG A 20 6.25 -6.18 1.49
N VAL A 21 5.52 -7.17 1.97
CA VAL A 21 4.13 -7.01 2.41
C VAL A 21 4.13 -6.91 3.93
N HIS A 22 3.61 -5.81 4.45
CA HIS A 22 3.42 -5.55 5.87
C HIS A 22 1.92 -5.63 6.16
N TRP A 23 1.54 -6.53 7.05
CA TRP A 23 0.17 -6.62 7.54
C TRP A 23 0.00 -5.80 8.82
N PRO A 24 -1.20 -5.26 9.06
CA PRO A 24 -1.50 -4.59 10.32
C PRO A 24 -1.46 -5.55 11.50
N SER A 25 -1.08 -5.06 12.68
CA SER A 25 -1.15 -5.83 13.92
C SER A 25 -2.61 -5.94 14.37
N GLY A 26 -3.30 -7.00 13.95
CA GLY A 26 -4.70 -7.30 14.28
C GLY A 26 -5.45 -7.91 13.11
N GLU A 27 -6.73 -8.26 13.30
CA GLU A 27 -7.63 -8.69 12.22
C GLU A 27 -8.52 -7.52 11.77
N PRO A 28 -8.10 -6.68 10.82
CA PRO A 28 -8.99 -5.73 10.20
C PRO A 28 -9.90 -6.45 9.21
N ALA A 29 -11.21 -6.36 9.42
CA ALA A 29 -12.20 -6.94 8.52
C ALA A 29 -12.14 -6.36 7.08
N THR A 30 -11.55 -5.16 6.91
CA THR A 30 -11.47 -4.42 5.63
C THR A 30 -10.23 -3.49 5.57
N ALA A 31 -9.02 -4.02 5.71
CA ALA A 31 -7.81 -3.18 5.63
C ALA A 31 -7.56 -2.67 4.20
N PRO A 32 -7.41 -1.35 3.96
CA PRO A 32 -7.08 -0.85 2.63
C PRO A 32 -5.68 -1.31 2.21
N LEU A 33 -5.52 -1.53 0.90
CA LEU A 33 -4.25 -1.87 0.28
C LEU A 33 -3.48 -0.60 -0.09
N VAL A 34 -2.23 -0.51 0.37
CA VAL A 34 -1.31 0.60 0.09
C VAL A 34 -0.09 0.09 -0.67
N LEU A 35 0.22 0.69 -1.81
CA LEU A 35 1.53 0.55 -2.46
C LEU A 35 2.43 1.70 -2.03
N TRP A 36 3.54 1.33 -1.40
CA TRP A 36 4.51 2.24 -0.82
C TRP A 36 5.78 2.30 -1.66
N PHE A 37 5.99 3.44 -2.30
CA PHE A 37 7.09 3.71 -3.21
C PHE A 37 8.32 4.18 -2.44
N ALA A 38 8.90 3.28 -1.64
CA ALA A 38 10.21 3.46 -1.05
C ALA A 38 10.82 2.10 -0.69
N PRO A 39 12.16 1.95 -0.77
CA PRO A 39 12.83 0.71 -0.39
C PRO A 39 12.88 0.49 1.13
N ASP A 40 12.78 1.56 1.94
CA ASP A 40 12.84 1.45 3.39
C ASP A 40 11.52 0.91 3.97
N GLY A 41 11.65 0.11 5.02
CA GLY A 41 10.51 -0.47 5.72
C GLY A 41 9.85 0.50 6.70
N ALA A 42 10.50 1.59 7.11
CA ALA A 42 10.05 2.40 8.24
C ALA A 42 8.75 3.16 7.93
N GLY A 43 8.63 3.73 6.73
CA GLY A 43 7.39 4.34 6.26
C GLY A 43 6.26 3.31 6.16
N ALA A 44 6.55 2.15 5.58
CA ALA A 44 5.60 1.06 5.38
C ALA A 44 5.12 0.46 6.71
N GLU A 45 6.02 0.26 7.67
CA GLU A 45 5.70 -0.23 9.01
C GLU A 45 4.77 0.72 9.73
N ARG A 46 5.06 2.03 9.68
CA ARG A 46 4.23 3.07 10.29
C ARG A 46 2.83 3.12 9.66
N VAL A 47 2.72 2.95 8.35
CA VAL A 47 1.41 2.89 7.66
C VAL A 47 0.65 1.62 8.03
N ALA A 48 1.30 0.46 8.03
CA ALA A 48 0.67 -0.81 8.39
C ALA A 48 0.20 -0.82 9.85
N GLY A 49 0.95 -0.20 10.77
CA GLY A 49 0.52 0.03 12.16
C GLY A 49 -0.73 0.89 12.31
N ARG A 50 -1.24 1.50 11.23
CA ARG A 50 -2.53 2.22 11.20
C ARG A 50 -3.69 1.39 10.67
N GLY A 51 -3.50 0.10 10.41
CA GLY A 51 -4.57 -0.80 9.97
C GLY A 51 -4.64 -1.03 8.46
N ALA A 52 -3.56 -0.75 7.73
CA ALA A 52 -3.48 -0.99 6.29
C ALA A 52 -2.59 -2.20 5.95
N VAL A 53 -2.88 -2.88 4.84
CA VAL A 53 -1.94 -3.83 4.24
C VAL A 53 -1.04 -3.03 3.30
N VAL A 54 0.28 -3.06 3.53
CA VAL A 54 1.23 -2.22 2.80
C VAL A 54 2.19 -3.08 2.01
N ILE A 55 2.30 -2.81 0.72
CA ILE A 55 3.32 -3.41 -0.15
C ILE A 55 4.38 -2.35 -0.44
N ALA A 56 5.54 -2.48 0.18
CA ALA A 56 6.68 -1.60 -0.02
C ALA A 56 7.67 -2.20 -1.01
N ALA A 57 8.17 -1.39 -1.94
CA ALA A 57 9.20 -1.84 -2.86
C ALA A 57 10.14 -0.71 -3.28
N GLY A 58 11.35 -1.07 -3.67
CA GLY A 58 12.33 -0.18 -4.29
C GLY A 58 12.55 -0.55 -5.75
N LEU A 59 11.48 -0.67 -6.55
CA LEU A 59 11.62 -1.13 -7.94
C LEU A 59 12.23 -0.04 -8.82
N PRO A 60 13.13 -0.40 -9.75
CA PRO A 60 13.98 0.57 -10.46
C PRO A 60 13.26 1.38 -11.53
N ALA A 61 12.06 0.95 -11.97
CA ALA A 61 11.41 1.54 -13.13
C ALA A 61 9.89 1.39 -13.12
N PHE A 62 9.22 2.31 -13.82
CA PHE A 62 7.77 2.35 -14.00
C PHE A 62 7.13 1.02 -14.43
N PRO A 63 7.67 0.23 -15.41
CA PRO A 63 7.04 -1.03 -15.81
C PRO A 63 6.96 -2.07 -14.68
N ALA A 64 7.94 -2.07 -13.77
CA ALA A 64 7.96 -2.97 -12.63
C ALA A 64 6.91 -2.56 -11.58
N TRP A 65 6.76 -1.26 -11.34
CA TRP A 65 5.72 -0.71 -10.47
C TRP A 65 4.32 -0.90 -11.02
N ARG A 66 4.15 -0.75 -12.34
CA ARG A 66 2.89 -1.06 -13.01
C ARG A 66 2.51 -2.52 -12.78
N ALA A 67 3.42 -3.45 -13.06
CA ALA A 67 3.17 -4.88 -12.84
C ALA A 67 2.86 -5.20 -11.38
N LEU A 68 3.52 -4.53 -10.43
CA LEU A 68 3.22 -4.67 -9.01
C LEU A 68 1.82 -4.17 -8.68
N LEU A 69 1.42 -3.01 -9.19
CA LEU A 69 0.11 -2.43 -8.99
C LEU A 69 -1.00 -3.36 -9.53
N GLU A 70 -0.84 -3.85 -10.75
CA GLU A 70 -1.79 -4.77 -11.38
C GLU A 70 -1.91 -6.08 -10.59
N TRP A 71 -0.78 -6.64 -10.16
CA TRP A 71 -0.76 -7.85 -9.33
C TRP A 71 -1.43 -7.62 -7.97
N ALA A 72 -1.10 -6.51 -7.31
CA ALA A 72 -1.60 -6.19 -5.97
C ALA A 72 -3.12 -5.97 -5.99
N ALA A 73 -3.64 -5.23 -6.97
CA ALA A 73 -5.08 -5.04 -7.15
C ALA A 73 -5.81 -6.36 -7.41
N ALA A 74 -5.24 -7.25 -8.22
CA ALA A 74 -5.83 -8.56 -8.52
C ALA A 74 -5.81 -9.53 -7.32
N HIS A 75 -4.86 -9.36 -6.38
CA HIS A 75 -4.67 -10.28 -5.24
C HIS A 75 -5.00 -9.64 -3.88
N ALA A 76 -5.62 -8.46 -3.86
CA ALA A 76 -5.94 -7.73 -2.62
C ALA A 76 -6.66 -8.61 -1.59
N ARG A 77 -7.69 -9.35 -2.01
CA ARG A 77 -8.44 -10.26 -1.13
C ARG A 77 -7.59 -11.40 -0.58
N SER A 78 -6.70 -11.97 -1.38
CA SER A 78 -5.78 -13.03 -0.95
C SER A 78 -4.74 -12.51 0.05
N LEU A 79 -4.44 -11.20 0.01
CA LEU A 79 -3.60 -10.51 0.98
C LEU A 79 -4.37 -10.08 2.23
N GLY A 80 -5.68 -10.33 2.32
CA GLY A 80 -6.52 -9.85 3.42
C GLY A 80 -6.79 -8.34 3.38
N ALA A 81 -6.60 -7.72 2.21
CA ALA A 81 -6.91 -6.32 1.98
C ALA A 81 -8.29 -6.14 1.31
N ASP A 82 -8.88 -4.97 1.50
CA ASP A 82 -10.06 -4.50 0.80
C ASP A 82 -9.77 -4.40 -0.71
N PRO A 83 -10.62 -4.97 -1.58
CA PRO A 83 -10.44 -4.94 -3.03
C PRO A 83 -10.85 -3.60 -3.67
N GLY A 84 -11.10 -2.55 -2.87
CA GLY A 84 -11.36 -1.20 -3.33
C GLY A 84 -10.14 -0.53 -3.97
N PRO A 85 -10.15 0.81 -4.10
CA PRO A 85 -9.07 1.52 -4.77
C PRO A 85 -7.74 1.34 -4.03
N VAL A 86 -6.71 0.94 -4.77
CA VAL A 86 -5.36 0.81 -4.22
C VAL A 86 -4.83 2.20 -3.91
N LEU A 87 -4.46 2.42 -2.64
CA LEU A 87 -3.80 3.66 -2.24
C LEU A 87 -2.34 3.61 -2.72
N VAL A 88 -1.87 4.68 -3.34
CA VAL A 88 -0.47 4.80 -3.77
C VAL A 88 0.16 6.02 -3.12
N ALA A 89 1.33 5.83 -2.51
CA ALA A 89 2.10 6.90 -1.88
C ALA A 89 3.59 6.56 -1.86
N GLY A 90 4.44 7.56 -1.72
CA GLY A 90 5.88 7.37 -1.61
C GLY A 90 6.56 8.56 -0.95
N GLU A 91 7.88 8.48 -0.80
CA GLU A 91 8.71 9.57 -0.28
C GLU A 91 9.81 9.94 -1.27
N GLY A 92 10.14 11.24 -1.31
CA GLY A 92 11.13 11.80 -2.23
C GLY A 92 10.90 11.36 -3.68
N PRO A 93 11.87 10.75 -4.37
CA PRO A 93 11.72 10.31 -5.77
C PRO A 93 10.63 9.23 -5.95
N GLY A 94 10.28 8.51 -4.88
CA GLY A 94 9.20 7.54 -4.89
C GLY A 94 7.81 8.18 -4.99
N ALA A 95 7.63 9.39 -4.46
CA ALA A 95 6.37 10.12 -4.56
C ALA A 95 6.05 10.49 -6.01
N GLU A 96 7.04 10.97 -6.77
CA GLU A 96 6.88 11.27 -8.20
C GLU A 96 6.52 10.02 -9.01
N LEU A 97 7.10 8.87 -8.66
CA LEU A 97 6.82 7.61 -9.31
C LEU A 97 5.43 7.07 -8.95
N ALA A 98 5.00 7.24 -7.69
CA ALA A 98 3.64 6.94 -7.25
C ALA A 98 2.61 7.75 -8.05
N ALA A 99 2.85 9.05 -8.23
CA ALA A 99 1.97 9.91 -9.01
C ALA A 99 1.91 9.51 -10.49
N ARG A 100 3.06 9.16 -11.09
CA ARG A 100 3.12 8.65 -12.46
C ARG A 100 2.33 7.35 -12.64
N VAL A 101 2.42 6.43 -11.67
CA VAL A 101 1.67 5.17 -11.69
C VAL A 101 0.18 5.41 -11.47
N ALA A 102 -0.19 6.33 -10.57
CA ALA A 102 -1.58 6.72 -10.34
C ALA A 102 -2.21 7.28 -11.61
N LYS A 103 -1.49 8.19 -12.30
CA LYS A 103 -1.92 8.77 -13.58
C LYS A 103 -2.15 7.68 -14.62
N TYR A 104 -1.20 6.77 -14.80
CA TYR A 104 -1.35 5.66 -15.75
C TYR A 104 -2.61 4.84 -15.48
N ALA A 105 -2.84 4.43 -14.24
CA ALA A 105 -3.98 3.59 -13.91
C ALA A 105 -5.32 4.33 -14.08
N LYS A 106 -5.36 5.64 -13.80
CA LYS A 106 -6.51 6.50 -14.12
C LYS A 106 -6.75 6.58 -15.63
N GLU A 107 -5.70 6.74 -16.44
CA GLU A 107 -5.79 6.81 -17.91
C GLU A 107 -6.25 5.48 -18.53
N GLN A 108 -5.85 4.35 -17.97
CA GLN A 108 -6.29 3.02 -18.42
C GLN A 108 -7.66 2.62 -17.87
N GLY A 109 -8.15 3.29 -16.82
CA GLY A 109 -9.37 2.93 -16.09
C GLY A 109 -9.22 1.71 -15.17
N TRP A 110 -8.04 1.09 -15.12
CA TRP A 110 -7.74 -0.04 -14.23
C TRP A 110 -6.23 -0.11 -13.91
N PRO A 111 -5.87 -0.54 -12.68
CA PRO A 111 -6.74 -0.76 -11.51
C PRO A 111 -7.28 0.54 -10.91
N PRO A 112 -8.36 0.51 -10.11
CA PRO A 112 -8.80 1.68 -9.38
C PRO A 112 -7.72 2.10 -8.38
N VAL A 113 -7.29 3.36 -8.46
CA VAL A 113 -6.22 3.89 -7.62
C VAL A 113 -6.60 5.22 -7.01
N ARG A 114 -6.06 5.49 -5.81
CA ARG A 114 -6.10 6.80 -5.18
C ARG A 114 -4.70 7.17 -4.73
N GLU A 115 -4.19 8.26 -5.29
CA GLU A 115 -2.94 8.87 -4.86
C GLU A 115 -3.16 9.59 -3.53
N VAL A 116 -2.19 9.46 -2.62
CA VAL A 116 -2.19 10.14 -1.33
C VAL A 116 -0.86 10.84 -1.14
N ASP A 117 -0.90 12.17 -1.12
CA ASP A 117 0.25 13.03 -0.84
C ASP A 117 0.66 13.01 0.64
N GLY A 118 1.86 13.48 0.94
CA GLY A 118 2.34 13.66 2.32
C GLY A 118 2.91 12.40 2.98
N GLY A 119 3.26 11.38 2.17
CA GLY A 119 3.93 10.16 2.62
C GLY A 119 3.14 9.40 3.70
N ALA A 120 3.84 8.87 4.70
CA ALA A 120 3.23 8.02 5.73
C ALA A 120 2.24 8.80 6.59
N GLY A 121 2.50 10.09 6.83
CA GLY A 121 1.59 10.98 7.57
C GLY A 121 0.29 11.26 6.81
N GLY A 122 0.38 11.49 5.51
CA GLY A 122 -0.77 11.69 4.64
C GLY A 122 -1.66 10.44 4.53
N ILE A 123 -1.06 9.26 4.38
CA ILE A 123 -1.80 7.99 4.43
C ILE A 123 -2.49 7.83 5.78
N ALA A 124 -1.78 8.04 6.90
CA ALA A 124 -2.38 7.92 8.23
C ALA A 124 -3.57 8.88 8.44
N ALA A 125 -3.48 10.10 7.92
CA ALA A 125 -4.57 11.07 7.96
C ALA A 125 -5.77 10.61 7.10
N HIS A 126 -5.51 10.08 5.90
CA HIS A 126 -6.55 9.55 5.00
C HIS A 126 -7.30 8.37 5.62
N LEU A 127 -6.57 7.43 6.24
CA LEU A 127 -7.17 6.30 6.96
C LEU A 127 -8.03 6.77 8.15
N GLY A 128 -7.56 7.77 8.89
CA GLY A 128 -8.32 8.35 10.01
C GLY A 128 -9.62 9.04 9.59
N GLN A 129 -9.63 9.73 8.44
CA GLN A 129 -10.85 10.34 7.88
C GLN A 129 -11.85 9.29 7.43
N THR A 130 -11.38 8.24 6.73
CA THR A 130 -12.24 7.18 6.20
C THR A 130 -12.93 6.40 7.33
N LYS A 131 -12.21 6.14 8.43
CA LYS A 131 -12.76 5.43 9.59
C LYS A 131 -13.88 6.22 10.27
N ARG A 132 -13.77 7.55 10.38
CA ARG A 132 -14.84 8.37 10.98
C ARG A 132 -16.15 8.32 10.19
N ILE A 133 -16.08 8.28 8.86
CA ILE A 133 -17.27 8.31 7.99
C ILE A 133 -18.10 7.03 8.10
N VAL A 134 -17.48 5.88 8.41
CA VAL A 134 -18.19 4.59 8.52
C VAL A 134 -18.76 4.34 9.93
N GLU A 135 -18.42 5.16 10.92
CA GLU A 135 -18.90 5.06 12.30
C GLU A 135 -20.05 6.03 12.62
N GLU A 136 -20.48 6.87 11.66
CA GLU A 136 -21.62 7.81 11.78
C GLU A 136 -22.90 7.29 11.11
#